data_AF-A0A926CXT6-F1
#
_entry.id   AF-A0A926CXT6-F1
#
_cell.length_a   1.000
_cell.length_b   1.000
_cell.length_c   1.000
_cell.angle_alpha   90.00
_cell.angle_beta   90.00
_cell.angle_gamma   90.00
#
_symmetry.space_group_name_H-M   'P 1'
#
loop_
_entity.id
_entity.type
_entity.pdbx_description
1 polymer ?
#
loop_
_entity_poly.entity_id
_entity_poly.type
_entity_poly.pdbx_seq_one_letter_code
_entity_poly.pdbx_strand_id
1 'polypeptide(L)'
;PEKRNTWLINMEQINAPATPDKTSLTAEARKIMEDQQSLTKEEIEKIRYWNAGCPSYRWNEIAMDLIAKNQKPVESNHFLSLLNCAVNDAMIITWKYKDVYKIGRPATFINAQNTVVDDPHSYSYPSEYSITSLIFADMLTHFFPADASFINEKLNEANTAILNSGMHFKSDMDAGNILGKVISAEYIAYAKKDGSDTKWDSIIPPGANKWNGKNPMYPTMGSWKTWTLTTGNQYRPAPPYENFESAEMEKIKTVKHTFDTDKTAFYWAPSMSRIMFEIVSKKIFEYKLDEDPVEAARIYALLYISLYDAQVAAWDAKYTYWGTRPQLYDPSFKPLIRTPNFPGYPSGHATGGASASVVMGYLFPADKNYFEALAKECAMSRFYAGIHFDIDNSTGLELGKKVGDEIVRIIEINNR
;
A
#
# COMPACT_ATOMS: atom_id res chain seq x y z
N PRO A 1 9.87 14.62 -16.08
CA PRO A 1 8.64 14.08 -15.46
C PRO A 1 7.44 14.99 -15.76
N GLU A 2 6.29 14.43 -16.14
CA GLU A 2 5.04 15.19 -16.20
C GLU A 2 4.78 15.85 -14.84
N LYS A 3 4.26 17.09 -14.81
CA LYS A 3 3.98 17.82 -13.58
C LYS A 3 2.81 17.18 -12.82
N ARG A 4 3.08 16.14 -12.03
CA ARG A 4 2.09 15.44 -11.22
C ARG A 4 1.68 16.25 -9.99
N ASN A 5 0.42 16.12 -9.61
CA ASN A 5 -0.09 16.68 -8.37
C ASN A 5 0.05 15.68 -7.22
N THR A 6 0.32 16.22 -6.04
CA THR A 6 0.34 15.50 -4.77
C THR A 6 -1.08 15.14 -4.30
N TRP A 7 -1.18 14.13 -3.42
CA TRP A 7 -2.42 13.66 -2.82
C TRP A 7 -2.93 14.58 -1.73
N LEU A 8 -2.06 14.87 -0.75
CA LEU A 8 -2.37 15.64 0.46
C LEU A 8 -1.55 16.93 0.52
N ILE A 9 -0.27 16.86 0.19
CA ILE A 9 0.69 17.94 0.48
C ILE A 9 0.51 19.11 -0.48
N ASN A 10 0.31 20.33 0.02
CA ASN A 10 0.39 21.51 -0.84
C ASN A 10 1.86 21.84 -1.14
N MET A 11 2.31 21.59 -2.37
CA MET A 11 3.70 21.79 -2.81
C MET A 11 4.21 23.23 -2.71
N GLU A 12 3.33 24.22 -2.64
CA GLU A 12 3.70 25.64 -2.48
C GLU A 12 4.04 26.00 -1.02
N GLN A 13 3.67 25.13 -0.07
CA GLN A 13 3.94 25.32 1.36
C GLN A 13 5.18 24.56 1.83
N ILE A 14 5.80 23.76 0.96
CA ILE A 14 6.98 22.95 1.29
C ILE A 14 8.21 23.53 0.59
N ASN A 15 9.17 23.99 1.40
CA ASN A 15 10.47 24.47 0.94
C ASN A 15 11.57 23.49 1.32
N ALA A 16 12.35 23.04 0.33
CA ALA A 16 13.56 22.29 0.62
C ALA A 16 14.62 23.22 1.23
N PRO A 17 15.48 22.70 2.14
CA PRO A 17 16.62 23.46 2.63
C PRO A 17 17.53 23.94 1.49
N ALA A 18 18.33 24.96 1.76
CA ALA A 18 19.34 25.44 0.81
C ALA A 18 20.47 24.42 0.67
N THR A 19 21.02 24.29 -0.53
CA THR A 19 22.16 23.42 -0.80
C THR A 19 23.44 23.97 -0.18
N PRO A 20 24.34 23.13 0.34
CA PRO A 20 25.69 23.57 0.68
C PRO A 20 26.45 24.09 -0.54
N ASP A 21 27.52 24.86 -0.29
CA ASP A 21 28.40 25.32 -1.36
C ASP A 21 29.27 24.18 -1.92
N LYS A 22 29.86 24.43 -3.10
CA LYS A 22 30.69 23.44 -3.79
C LYS A 22 31.90 22.99 -2.95
N THR A 23 32.47 23.86 -2.13
CA THR A 23 33.63 23.54 -1.27
C THR A 23 33.24 22.51 -0.22
N SER A 24 32.09 22.72 0.43
CA SER A 24 31.52 21.83 1.44
C SER A 24 31.16 20.48 0.83
N LEU A 25 30.47 20.47 -0.31
CA LEU A 25 30.13 19.24 -1.03
C LEU A 25 31.38 18.45 -1.47
N THR A 26 32.43 19.14 -1.91
CA THR A 26 33.71 18.48 -2.27
C THR A 26 34.37 17.84 -1.05
N ALA A 27 34.30 18.48 0.12
CA ALA A 27 34.82 17.91 1.36
C ALA A 27 34.00 16.67 1.81
N GLU A 28 32.67 16.74 1.73
CA GLU A 28 31.79 15.59 2.00
C GLU A 28 32.10 14.43 1.04
N ALA A 29 32.22 14.68 -0.27
CA ALA A 29 32.54 13.64 -1.25
C ALA A 29 33.85 12.91 -0.93
N ARG A 30 34.92 13.65 -0.56
CA ARG A 30 36.21 13.05 -0.18
C ARG A 30 36.06 12.15 1.02
N LYS A 31 35.39 12.62 2.07
CA LYS A 31 35.16 11.84 3.28
C LYS A 31 34.40 10.55 2.97
N ILE A 32 33.34 10.62 2.16
CA ILE A 32 32.55 9.43 1.80
C ILE A 32 33.42 8.40 1.07
N MET A 33 34.27 8.81 0.12
CA MET A 33 35.16 7.86 -0.56
C MET A 33 36.26 7.30 0.35
N GLU A 34 36.77 8.10 1.30
CA GLU A 34 37.73 7.63 2.31
C GLU A 34 37.08 6.54 3.18
N ASP A 35 35.87 6.79 3.68
CA ASP A 35 35.10 5.85 4.49
C ASP A 35 34.81 4.55 3.69
N GLN A 36 34.53 4.67 2.38
CA GLN A 36 34.28 3.53 1.49
C GLN A 36 35.45 2.54 1.35
N GLN A 37 36.70 3.00 1.52
CA GLN A 37 37.88 2.12 1.44
C GLN A 37 37.94 1.11 2.59
N SER A 38 37.22 1.39 3.68
CA SER A 38 37.22 0.58 4.90
C SER A 38 35.97 -0.31 5.06
N LEU A 39 35.09 -0.35 4.06
CA LEU A 39 33.84 -1.12 4.15
C LEU A 39 34.10 -2.62 4.27
N THR A 40 33.47 -3.20 5.27
CA THR A 40 33.42 -4.64 5.48
C THR A 40 32.47 -5.31 4.48
N LYS A 41 32.59 -6.64 4.31
CA LYS A 41 31.66 -7.42 3.48
C LYS A 41 30.21 -7.28 3.93
N GLU A 42 29.97 -7.26 5.25
CA GLU A 42 28.64 -7.10 5.83
C GLU A 42 28.03 -5.72 5.49
N GLU A 43 28.83 -4.66 5.54
CA GLU A 43 28.38 -3.33 5.14
C GLU A 43 28.05 -3.25 3.65
N ILE A 44 28.84 -3.90 2.79
CA ILE A 44 28.54 -4.01 1.35
C ILE A 44 27.23 -4.77 1.11
N GLU A 45 26.96 -5.83 1.87
CA GLU A 45 25.69 -6.56 1.80
C GLU A 45 24.51 -5.70 2.23
N LYS A 46 24.66 -4.90 3.30
CA LYS A 46 23.63 -3.92 3.72
C LYS A 46 23.38 -2.85 2.66
N ILE A 47 24.44 -2.33 2.02
CA ILE A 47 24.33 -1.40 0.89
C ILE A 47 23.49 -2.01 -0.23
N ARG A 48 23.78 -3.26 -0.64
CA ARG A 48 23.02 -3.96 -1.69
C ARG A 48 21.57 -4.24 -1.28
N TYR A 49 21.34 -4.57 -0.01
CA TYR A 49 19.98 -4.81 0.50
C TYR A 49 19.11 -3.56 0.40
N TRP A 50 19.61 -2.42 0.89
CA TRP A 50 18.89 -1.14 0.91
C TRP A 50 18.84 -0.43 -0.44
N ASN A 51 19.72 -0.80 -1.37
CA ASN A 51 19.70 -0.32 -2.75
C ASN A 51 18.95 -1.25 -3.73
N ALA A 52 18.19 -2.23 -3.22
CA ALA A 52 17.43 -3.15 -4.06
C ALA A 52 16.14 -2.47 -4.56
N GLY A 53 16.11 -2.13 -5.85
CA GLY A 53 14.98 -1.47 -6.50
C GLY A 53 14.72 -0.06 -5.98
N CYS A 54 13.47 0.39 -6.05
CA CYS A 54 13.12 1.76 -5.64
C CYS A 54 13.23 1.95 -4.10
N PRO A 55 13.43 3.19 -3.62
CA PRO A 55 13.59 3.49 -2.18
C PRO A 55 12.51 2.94 -1.25
N SER A 56 11.28 2.75 -1.74
CA SER A 56 10.13 2.28 -0.95
C SER A 56 9.98 0.76 -0.91
N TYR A 57 10.76 -0.01 -1.69
CA TYR A 57 10.56 -1.44 -1.84
C TYR A 57 10.78 -2.22 -0.54
N ARG A 58 11.98 -2.14 0.05
CA ARG A 58 12.31 -2.81 1.33
C ARG A 58 11.46 -2.32 2.49
N TRP A 59 11.12 -1.04 2.48
CA TRP A 59 10.28 -0.47 3.52
C TRP A 59 8.82 -0.97 3.45
N ASN A 60 8.27 -1.22 2.27
CA ASN A 60 6.98 -1.88 2.14
C ASN A 60 7.04 -3.35 2.60
N GLU A 61 8.14 -4.08 2.36
CA GLU A 61 8.34 -5.42 2.94
C GLU A 61 8.29 -5.37 4.49
N ILE A 62 9.04 -4.44 5.10
CA ILE A 62 9.06 -4.23 6.54
C ILE A 62 7.67 -3.85 7.07
N ALA A 63 6.95 -2.96 6.39
CA ALA A 63 5.59 -2.57 6.76
C ALA A 63 4.64 -3.79 6.78
N MET A 64 4.73 -4.64 5.76
CA MET A 64 3.94 -5.87 5.67
C MET A 64 4.32 -6.89 6.74
N ASP A 65 5.58 -6.96 7.15
CA ASP A 65 6.04 -7.85 8.23
C ASP A 65 5.51 -7.38 9.58
N LEU A 66 5.53 -6.07 9.83
CA LEU A 66 4.95 -5.47 11.03
C LEU A 66 3.43 -5.67 11.12
N ILE A 67 2.71 -5.53 10.00
CA ILE A 67 1.28 -5.82 9.92
C ILE A 67 0.99 -7.29 10.29
N ALA A 68 1.78 -8.23 9.74
CA ALA A 68 1.62 -9.65 10.02
C ALA A 68 1.93 -9.98 11.49
N LYS A 69 3.05 -9.45 12.02
CA LYS A 69 3.46 -9.59 13.43
C LYS A 69 2.38 -9.10 14.39
N ASN A 70 1.75 -7.96 14.08
CA ASN A 70 0.75 -7.33 14.93
C ASN A 70 -0.69 -7.82 14.69
N GLN A 71 -0.90 -8.77 13.76
CA GLN A 71 -2.21 -9.34 13.41
C GLN A 71 -3.26 -8.28 13.06
N LYS A 72 -2.86 -7.27 12.28
CA LYS A 72 -3.71 -6.15 11.83
C LYS A 72 -4.07 -6.18 10.33
N PRO A 73 -4.51 -7.32 9.75
CA PRO A 73 -4.66 -7.43 8.30
C PRO A 73 -5.86 -6.65 7.76
N VAL A 74 -6.91 -6.42 8.56
CA VAL A 74 -8.15 -5.81 8.07
C VAL A 74 -7.99 -4.30 7.90
N GLU A 75 -7.47 -3.61 8.91
CA GLU A 75 -7.18 -2.18 8.87
C GLU A 75 -5.93 -1.83 8.06
N SER A 76 -5.14 -2.82 7.61
CA SER A 76 -3.85 -2.57 6.96
C SER A 76 -3.93 -1.68 5.72
N ASN A 77 -4.98 -1.78 4.92
CA ASN A 77 -5.15 -0.97 3.70
C ASN A 77 -5.24 0.53 4.01
N HIS A 78 -5.85 0.90 5.13
CA HIS A 78 -5.94 2.29 5.57
C HIS A 78 -4.56 2.88 5.80
N PHE A 79 -3.79 2.24 6.68
CA PHE A 79 -2.41 2.63 6.96
C PHE A 79 -1.52 2.62 5.70
N LEU A 80 -1.55 1.55 4.91
CA LEU A 80 -0.70 1.41 3.72
C LEU A 80 -1.03 2.45 2.64
N SER A 81 -2.30 2.87 2.53
CA SER A 81 -2.70 3.95 1.62
C SER A 81 -2.12 5.30 2.07
N LEU A 82 -2.25 5.64 3.36
CA LEU A 82 -1.65 6.86 3.92
C LEU A 82 -0.13 6.87 3.72
N LEU A 83 0.52 5.77 4.05
CA LEU A 83 1.97 5.61 3.96
C LEU A 83 2.49 5.80 2.53
N ASN A 84 1.89 5.12 1.56
CA ASN A 84 2.39 5.17 0.19
C ASN A 84 1.96 6.46 -0.54
N CYS A 85 0.82 7.07 -0.18
CA CYS A 85 0.50 8.44 -0.62
C CYS A 85 1.54 9.46 -0.11
N ALA A 86 1.98 9.34 1.16
CA ALA A 86 3.02 10.21 1.71
C ALA A 86 4.34 10.08 0.95
N VAL A 87 4.73 8.85 0.61
CA VAL A 87 5.94 8.59 -0.18
C VAL A 87 5.79 9.07 -1.62
N ASN A 88 4.62 8.91 -2.25
CA ASN A 88 4.36 9.47 -3.58
C ASN A 88 4.51 11.00 -3.58
N ASP A 89 3.88 11.67 -2.62
CA ASP A 89 3.98 13.13 -2.50
C ASP A 89 5.44 13.57 -2.27
N ALA A 90 6.16 12.83 -1.44
CA ALA A 90 7.58 13.05 -1.19
C ALA A 90 8.45 12.88 -2.43
N MET A 91 8.16 11.90 -3.30
CA MET A 91 8.91 11.70 -4.54
C MET A 91 8.64 12.82 -5.55
N ILE A 92 7.39 13.29 -5.68
CA ILE A 92 7.04 14.44 -6.52
C ILE A 92 7.82 15.69 -6.04
N ILE A 93 7.79 15.97 -4.74
CA ILE A 93 8.49 17.11 -4.14
C ILE A 93 10.01 16.98 -4.28
N THR A 94 10.56 15.79 -4.04
CA THR A 94 11.99 15.51 -4.20
C THR A 94 12.44 15.79 -5.63
N TRP A 95 11.71 15.31 -6.64
CA TRP A 95 12.07 15.57 -8.04
C TRP A 95 11.92 17.04 -8.44
N LYS A 96 10.90 17.75 -7.92
CA LYS A 96 10.78 19.22 -8.08
C LYS A 96 12.08 19.91 -7.63
N TYR A 97 12.62 19.55 -6.46
CA TYR A 97 13.82 20.19 -5.94
C TYR A 97 15.12 19.70 -6.56
N LYS A 98 15.19 18.44 -7.00
CA LYS A 98 16.31 17.94 -7.82
C LYS A 98 16.45 18.74 -9.12
N ASP A 99 15.33 19.05 -9.77
CA ASP A 99 15.33 19.87 -11.00
C ASP A 99 15.71 21.34 -10.74
N VAL A 100 15.38 21.88 -9.56
CA VAL A 100 15.77 23.24 -9.15
C VAL A 100 17.27 23.33 -8.86
N TYR A 101 17.79 22.43 -8.04
CA TYR A 101 19.16 22.54 -7.53
C TYR A 101 20.22 21.89 -8.41
N LYS A 102 19.88 20.82 -9.13
CA LYS A 102 20.76 20.13 -10.08
C LYS A 102 22.13 19.73 -9.51
N ILE A 103 22.15 19.29 -8.25
CA ILE A 103 23.37 18.84 -7.58
C ILE A 103 23.75 17.45 -8.08
N GLY A 104 24.96 17.34 -8.65
CA GLY A 104 25.52 16.05 -9.09
C GLY A 104 25.78 15.11 -7.91
N ARG A 105 25.93 13.81 -8.20
CA ARG A 105 26.24 12.79 -7.20
C ARG A 105 27.64 12.96 -6.60
N PRO A 106 27.95 12.46 -5.38
CA PRO A 106 29.25 12.61 -4.75
C PRO A 106 30.46 12.26 -5.63
N ALA A 107 30.40 11.17 -6.39
CA ALA A 107 31.48 10.74 -7.27
C ALA A 107 31.88 11.80 -8.31
N THR A 108 30.92 12.62 -8.77
CA THR A 108 31.15 13.68 -9.78
C THR A 108 31.97 14.85 -9.26
N PHE A 109 32.02 15.08 -7.95
CA PHE A 109 32.76 16.21 -7.35
C PHE A 109 34.26 15.94 -7.22
N ILE A 110 34.66 14.67 -7.34
CA ILE A 110 36.02 14.18 -7.13
C ILE A 110 36.53 13.31 -8.28
N ASN A 111 35.74 13.19 -9.36
CA ASN A 111 36.04 12.36 -10.54
C ASN A 111 36.33 10.89 -10.19
N ALA A 112 35.59 10.32 -9.23
CA ALA A 112 35.71 8.91 -8.88
C ALA A 112 35.10 8.02 -9.99
N GLN A 113 35.80 6.95 -10.36
CA GLN A 113 35.34 6.01 -11.39
C GLN A 113 34.69 4.73 -10.83
N ASN A 114 34.88 4.44 -9.54
CA ASN A 114 34.40 3.22 -8.89
C ASN A 114 33.54 3.58 -7.68
N THR A 115 32.23 3.39 -7.78
CA THR A 115 31.29 3.46 -6.66
C THR A 115 30.92 2.04 -6.21
N VAL A 116 30.45 1.88 -4.96
CA VAL A 116 30.08 0.56 -4.41
C VAL A 116 28.85 -0.03 -5.11
N VAL A 117 27.98 0.86 -5.59
CA VAL A 117 26.80 0.57 -6.42
C VAL A 117 26.74 1.56 -7.57
N ASP A 118 26.01 1.24 -8.63
CA ASP A 118 25.86 2.14 -9.78
C ASP A 118 25.20 3.45 -9.35
N ASP A 119 25.79 4.57 -9.77
CA ASP A 119 25.25 5.90 -9.49
C ASP A 119 23.96 6.13 -10.28
N PRO A 120 22.85 6.51 -9.63
CA PRO A 120 21.62 6.82 -10.34
C PRO A 120 21.84 8.02 -11.28
N HIS A 121 21.25 7.98 -12.47
CA HIS A 121 21.37 9.05 -13.47
C HIS A 121 20.70 10.39 -13.07
N SER A 122 20.00 10.43 -11.93
CA SER A 122 19.37 11.65 -11.41
C SER A 122 20.31 12.47 -10.53
N TYR A 123 19.96 13.74 -10.29
CA TYR A 123 20.58 14.58 -9.24
C TYR A 123 20.40 13.98 -7.83
N SER A 124 21.25 14.38 -6.89
CA SER A 124 21.28 13.82 -5.53
C SER A 124 20.45 14.59 -4.51
N TYR A 125 20.30 15.92 -4.66
CA TYR A 125 19.70 16.78 -3.65
C TYR A 125 18.23 17.15 -3.93
N PRO A 126 17.30 16.97 -2.97
CA PRO A 126 17.44 16.27 -1.70
C PRO A 126 17.39 14.74 -1.88
N SER A 127 17.83 13.99 -0.86
CA SER A 127 17.90 12.53 -0.95
C SER A 127 16.52 11.87 -0.94
N GLU A 128 16.21 11.15 -2.02
CA GLU A 128 15.04 10.30 -2.22
C GLU A 128 15.00 9.12 -1.25
N TYR A 129 16.16 8.64 -0.80
CA TYR A 129 16.22 7.50 0.12
C TYR A 129 15.98 7.91 1.57
N SER A 130 16.59 9.03 2.03
CA SER A 130 16.41 9.46 3.42
C SER A 130 15.00 9.99 3.68
N ILE A 131 14.42 10.75 2.73
CA ILE A 131 13.03 11.21 2.83
C ILE A 131 12.05 10.03 2.92
N THR A 132 12.25 9.01 2.08
CA THR A 132 11.42 7.79 2.09
C THR A 132 11.59 7.03 3.40
N SER A 133 12.84 6.76 3.80
CA SER A 133 13.14 6.02 5.02
C SER A 133 12.57 6.68 6.27
N LEU A 134 12.67 8.01 6.37
CA LEU A 134 12.10 8.75 7.48
C LEU A 134 10.57 8.71 7.50
N ILE A 135 9.91 8.92 6.35
CA ILE A 135 8.44 8.84 6.27
C ILE A 135 7.96 7.46 6.73
N PHE A 136 8.60 6.40 6.25
CA PHE A 136 8.28 5.04 6.69
C PHE A 136 8.52 4.87 8.18
N ALA A 137 9.67 5.26 8.70
CA ALA A 137 9.99 5.09 10.12
C ALA A 137 9.04 5.86 11.04
N ASP A 138 8.75 7.12 10.73
CA ASP A 138 7.84 7.97 11.50
C ASP A 138 6.42 7.42 11.50
N MET A 139 5.89 7.07 10.31
CA MET A 139 4.52 6.55 10.21
C MET A 139 4.41 5.16 10.80
N LEU A 140 5.34 4.24 10.52
CA LEU A 140 5.33 2.91 11.15
C LEU A 140 5.41 3.00 12.67
N THR A 141 6.22 3.93 13.21
CA THR A 141 6.28 4.15 14.67
C THR A 141 4.97 4.66 15.22
N HIS A 142 4.24 5.49 14.47
CA HIS A 142 2.91 5.95 14.86
C HIS A 142 1.89 4.80 14.95
N PHE A 143 1.87 3.90 13.96
CA PHE A 143 0.90 2.78 13.91
C PHE A 143 1.32 1.56 14.75
N PHE A 144 2.63 1.38 14.97
CA PHE A 144 3.23 0.26 15.72
C PHE A 144 4.21 0.78 16.80
N PRO A 145 3.72 1.53 17.80
CA PRO A 145 4.60 2.14 18.81
C PRO A 145 5.40 1.12 19.64
N ALA A 146 4.89 -0.11 19.79
CA ALA A 146 5.60 -1.20 20.46
C ALA A 146 6.84 -1.69 19.67
N ASP A 147 6.90 -1.41 18.37
CA ASP A 147 7.99 -1.82 17.47
C ASP A 147 8.98 -0.67 17.19
N ALA A 148 8.84 0.47 17.87
CA ALA A 148 9.63 1.68 17.61
C ALA A 148 11.16 1.46 17.66
N SER A 149 11.65 0.60 18.57
CA SER A 149 13.08 0.29 18.63
C SER A 149 13.58 -0.40 17.37
N PHE A 150 12.84 -1.39 16.88
CA PHE A 150 13.17 -2.12 15.65
C PHE A 150 13.10 -1.20 14.42
N ILE A 151 12.07 -0.34 14.38
CA ILE A 151 11.89 0.62 13.29
C ILE A 151 13.04 1.63 13.25
N ASN A 152 13.46 2.15 14.41
CA ASN A 152 14.60 3.07 14.51
C ASN A 152 15.92 2.39 14.14
N GLU A 153 16.11 1.13 14.50
CA GLU A 153 17.27 0.33 14.06
C GLU A 153 17.30 0.24 12.53
N LYS A 154 16.17 -0.07 11.89
CA LYS A 154 16.08 -0.15 10.42
C LYS A 154 16.28 1.21 9.74
N LEU A 155 15.79 2.30 10.33
CA LEU A 155 16.08 3.65 9.85
C LEU A 155 17.58 3.97 9.87
N ASN A 156 18.26 3.64 10.98
CA ASN A 156 19.69 3.86 11.11
C ASN A 156 20.51 2.98 10.14
N GLU A 157 20.11 1.72 9.97
CA GLU A 157 20.71 0.79 9.03
C GLU A 157 20.57 1.30 7.59
N ALA A 158 19.36 1.69 7.17
CA ALA A 158 19.10 2.26 5.85
C ALA A 158 19.91 3.53 5.58
N ASN A 159 19.90 4.48 6.52
CA ASN A 159 20.64 5.73 6.38
C ASN A 159 22.15 5.50 6.29
N THR A 160 22.70 4.61 7.13
CA THR A 160 24.12 4.27 7.09
C THR A 160 24.48 3.60 5.77
N ALA A 161 23.67 2.65 5.30
CA ALA A 161 23.86 1.99 4.01
C ALA A 161 23.88 2.99 2.84
N ILE A 162 22.94 3.94 2.81
CA ILE A 162 22.88 4.93 1.74
C ILE A 162 24.06 5.91 1.79
N LEU A 163 24.47 6.37 2.96
CA LEU A 163 25.66 7.21 3.07
C LEU A 163 26.92 6.46 2.62
N ASN A 164 27.10 5.23 3.09
CA ASN A 164 28.24 4.38 2.74
C ASN A 164 28.22 3.94 1.26
N SER A 165 27.07 3.96 0.59
CA SER A 165 26.96 3.66 -0.84
C SER A 165 27.65 4.71 -1.73
N GLY A 166 27.81 5.93 -1.25
CA GLY A 166 28.37 7.03 -2.02
C GLY A 166 27.38 7.74 -2.96
N MET A 167 26.11 7.31 -3.00
CA MET A 167 25.10 7.91 -3.88
C MET A 167 24.62 9.29 -3.42
N HIS A 168 24.77 9.61 -2.14
CA HIS A 168 24.20 10.80 -1.50
C HIS A 168 25.20 11.45 -0.54
N PHE A 169 25.20 12.78 -0.52
CA PHE A 169 25.88 13.55 0.52
C PHE A 169 25.14 13.42 1.86
N LYS A 170 25.85 13.67 2.97
CA LYS A 170 25.19 13.75 4.27
C LYS A 170 24.19 14.91 4.29
N SER A 171 24.54 16.02 3.63
CA SER A 171 23.65 17.17 3.44
C SER A 171 22.41 16.87 2.58
N ASP A 172 22.51 16.02 1.54
CA ASP A 172 21.35 15.53 0.78
C ASP A 172 20.39 14.78 1.71
N MET A 173 20.97 13.90 2.55
CA MET A 173 20.22 13.07 3.47
C MET A 173 19.53 13.89 4.56
N ASP A 174 20.22 14.89 5.11
CA ASP A 174 19.67 15.79 6.13
C ASP A 174 18.51 16.62 5.56
N ALA A 175 18.63 17.09 4.30
CA ALA A 175 17.55 17.77 3.61
C ALA A 175 16.33 16.86 3.38
N GLY A 176 16.57 15.61 2.95
CA GLY A 176 15.50 14.61 2.80
C GLY A 176 14.82 14.30 4.13
N ASN A 177 15.57 14.19 5.24
CA ASN A 177 15.00 13.99 6.57
C ASN A 177 14.15 15.19 7.03
N ILE A 178 14.60 16.43 6.80
CA ILE A 178 13.81 17.62 7.15
C ILE A 178 12.46 17.61 6.42
N LEU A 179 12.48 17.35 5.11
CA LEU A 179 11.26 17.26 4.30
C LEU A 179 10.37 16.09 4.72
N GLY A 180 10.97 14.91 4.96
CA GLY A 180 10.25 13.72 5.37
C GLY A 180 9.50 13.92 6.68
N LYS A 181 10.09 14.66 7.63
CA LYS A 181 9.46 14.99 8.91
C LYS A 181 8.21 15.86 8.76
N VAL A 182 8.25 16.82 7.84
CA VAL A 182 7.10 17.70 7.56
C VAL A 182 5.98 16.89 6.91
N ILE A 183 6.31 16.09 5.89
CA ILE A 183 5.33 15.29 5.16
C ILE A 183 4.69 14.23 6.06
N SER A 184 5.48 13.49 6.84
CA SER A 184 4.96 12.46 7.76
C SER A 184 4.02 13.07 8.80
N ALA A 185 4.33 14.27 9.32
CA ALA A 185 3.50 14.97 10.29
C ALA A 185 2.13 15.36 9.71
N GLU A 186 2.06 15.85 8.47
CA GLU A 186 0.80 16.17 7.78
C GLU A 186 -0.07 14.93 7.58
N TYR A 187 0.52 13.82 7.15
CA TYR A 187 -0.22 12.57 6.96
C TYR A 187 -0.70 11.96 8.28
N ILE A 188 0.09 12.02 9.36
CA ILE A 188 -0.34 11.61 10.69
C ILE A 188 -1.45 12.53 11.22
N ALA A 189 -1.40 13.84 10.93
CA ALA A 189 -2.45 14.78 11.31
C ALA A 189 -3.74 14.53 10.53
N TYR A 190 -3.65 14.15 9.25
CA TYR A 190 -4.78 13.74 8.43
C TYR A 190 -5.43 12.46 8.97
N ALA A 191 -4.62 11.43 9.29
CA ALA A 191 -5.10 10.15 9.81
C ALA A 191 -5.95 10.30 11.08
N LYS A 192 -5.57 11.20 11.99
CA LYS A 192 -6.35 11.50 13.22
C LYS A 192 -7.72 12.12 12.96
N LYS A 193 -8.02 12.55 11.73
CA LYS A 193 -9.21 13.31 11.35
C LYS A 193 -10.00 12.66 10.20
N ASP A 194 -9.68 11.44 9.82
CA ASP A 194 -10.34 10.74 8.71
C ASP A 194 -11.53 9.87 9.15
N GLY A 195 -11.78 9.81 10.46
CA GLY A 195 -12.89 9.06 11.04
C GLY A 195 -12.57 7.61 11.41
N SER A 196 -11.33 7.14 11.19
CA SER A 196 -10.94 5.76 11.49
C SER A 196 -11.05 5.38 12.96
N ASP A 197 -10.94 6.35 13.86
CA ASP A 197 -11.04 6.17 15.32
C ASP A 197 -12.48 6.17 15.85
N THR A 198 -13.47 6.31 14.96
CA THR A 198 -14.89 6.34 15.36
C THR A 198 -15.31 5.00 15.96
N LYS A 199 -15.72 5.03 17.23
CA LYS A 199 -16.22 3.85 17.95
C LYS A 199 -17.65 3.54 17.53
N TRP A 200 -17.92 2.26 17.34
CA TRP A 200 -19.27 1.76 17.14
C TRP A 200 -19.89 1.42 18.50
N ASP A 201 -21.04 2.01 18.81
CA ASP A 201 -21.78 1.86 20.08
C ASP A 201 -23.21 1.33 19.89
N SER A 202 -23.57 0.97 18.65
CA SER A 202 -24.90 0.44 18.32
C SER A 202 -25.01 -1.06 18.60
N ILE A 203 -26.23 -1.61 18.45
CA ILE A 203 -26.48 -3.04 18.54
C ILE A 203 -26.53 -3.69 17.15
N ILE A 204 -26.18 -4.98 17.09
CA ILE A 204 -26.33 -5.78 15.89
C ILE A 204 -27.83 -5.92 15.59
N PRO A 205 -28.31 -5.53 14.39
CA PRO A 205 -29.73 -5.64 14.06
C PRO A 205 -30.19 -7.11 14.06
N PRO A 206 -31.30 -7.44 14.74
CA PRO A 206 -31.87 -8.78 14.66
C PRO A 206 -32.48 -9.02 13.27
N GLY A 207 -32.61 -10.29 12.90
CA GLY A 207 -33.33 -10.70 11.69
C GLY A 207 -32.94 -12.11 11.24
N ALA A 208 -33.89 -12.79 10.59
CA ALA A 208 -33.57 -13.99 9.82
C ALA A 208 -32.55 -13.63 8.73
N ASN A 209 -31.60 -14.53 8.49
CA ASN A 209 -30.53 -14.38 7.50
C ASN A 209 -29.66 -13.11 7.64
N LYS A 210 -29.66 -12.48 8.82
CA LYS A 210 -28.67 -11.47 9.18
C LYS A 210 -27.49 -12.08 9.92
N TRP A 211 -26.31 -11.50 9.72
CA TRP A 211 -25.12 -11.79 10.49
C TRP A 211 -25.36 -11.49 11.98
N ASN A 212 -25.12 -12.48 12.83
CA ASN A 212 -25.42 -12.45 14.26
C ASN A 212 -24.20 -12.82 15.13
N GLY A 213 -22.98 -12.59 14.62
CA GLY A 213 -21.75 -12.84 15.36
C GLY A 213 -21.56 -11.89 16.54
N LYS A 214 -20.40 -11.94 17.20
CA LYS A 214 -20.03 -11.06 18.33
C LYS A 214 -18.86 -10.19 17.95
N ASN A 215 -18.80 -8.95 18.44
CA ASN A 215 -17.68 -8.02 18.22
C ASN A 215 -17.37 -7.78 16.72
N PRO A 216 -18.32 -7.23 15.95
CA PRO A 216 -18.12 -7.00 14.51
C PRO A 216 -16.88 -6.14 14.25
N MET A 217 -16.08 -6.53 13.25
CA MET A 217 -14.83 -5.84 12.93
C MET A 217 -15.06 -4.56 12.10
N TYR A 218 -14.67 -3.41 12.65
CA TYR A 218 -14.74 -2.08 12.04
C TYR A 218 -16.12 -1.68 11.48
N PRO A 219 -17.20 -1.68 12.28
CA PRO A 219 -18.55 -1.37 11.78
C PRO A 219 -18.71 0.05 11.21
N THR A 220 -17.84 0.97 11.59
CA THR A 220 -17.82 2.37 11.13
C THR A 220 -16.99 2.58 9.87
N MET A 221 -16.31 1.56 9.34
CA MET A 221 -15.38 1.72 8.21
C MET A 221 -16.03 2.29 6.95
N GLY A 222 -17.33 2.01 6.73
CA GLY A 222 -18.08 2.59 5.61
C GLY A 222 -18.20 4.12 5.63
N SER A 223 -17.92 4.77 6.77
CA SER A 223 -17.95 6.23 6.91
C SER A 223 -16.56 6.87 6.99
N TRP A 224 -15.47 6.09 6.86
CA TRP A 224 -14.12 6.65 6.86
C TRP A 224 -13.88 7.47 5.59
N LYS A 225 -13.05 8.51 5.68
CA LYS A 225 -12.71 9.34 4.50
C LYS A 225 -11.93 8.52 3.49
N THR A 226 -12.40 8.56 2.26
CA THR A 226 -11.80 7.94 1.08
C THR A 226 -10.86 8.89 0.34
N TRP A 227 -9.99 8.35 -0.51
CA TRP A 227 -9.09 9.17 -1.34
C TRP A 227 -9.77 9.70 -2.59
N THR A 228 -10.63 8.89 -3.20
CA THR A 228 -11.21 9.15 -4.52
C THR A 228 -12.73 9.14 -4.49
N LEU A 229 -13.33 8.28 -3.66
CA LEU A 229 -14.78 8.29 -3.47
C LEU A 229 -15.22 9.55 -2.70
N THR A 230 -16.44 10.01 -2.94
CA THR A 230 -17.08 11.08 -2.17
C THR A 230 -17.48 10.60 -0.78
N THR A 231 -18.00 9.37 -0.71
CA THR A 231 -18.43 8.67 0.50
C THR A 231 -18.37 7.16 0.25
N GLY A 232 -18.28 6.34 1.30
CA GLY A 232 -18.26 4.88 1.15
C GLY A 232 -19.51 4.31 0.46
N ASN A 233 -20.64 5.02 0.51
CA ASN A 233 -21.87 4.59 -0.15
C ASN A 233 -22.05 5.07 -1.60
N GLN A 234 -21.06 5.76 -2.19
CA GLN A 234 -21.17 6.32 -3.56
C GLN A 234 -21.62 5.27 -4.60
N TYR A 235 -21.13 4.04 -4.46
CA TYR A 235 -21.45 2.92 -5.36
C TYR A 235 -22.15 1.75 -4.66
N ARG A 236 -22.76 1.97 -3.49
CA ARG A 236 -23.39 0.90 -2.71
C ARG A 236 -24.30 0.04 -3.60
N PRO A 237 -24.09 -1.29 -3.66
CA PRO A 237 -24.92 -2.18 -4.46
C PRO A 237 -26.34 -2.25 -3.88
N ALA A 238 -27.30 -2.73 -4.67
CA ALA A 238 -28.62 -3.09 -4.16
C ALA A 238 -28.50 -4.17 -3.07
N PRO A 239 -29.50 -4.32 -2.17
CA PRO A 239 -29.56 -5.48 -1.28
C PRO A 239 -29.55 -6.79 -2.10
N PRO A 240 -29.07 -7.91 -1.54
CA PRO A 240 -29.21 -9.20 -2.20
C PRO A 240 -30.70 -9.53 -2.40
N TYR A 241 -31.03 -10.33 -3.42
CA TYR A 241 -32.41 -10.73 -3.68
C TYR A 241 -32.96 -11.60 -2.54
N GLU A 242 -34.27 -11.56 -2.30
CA GLU A 242 -34.86 -12.25 -1.15
C GLU A 242 -34.69 -13.78 -1.22
N ASN A 243 -34.47 -14.41 -0.06
CA ASN A 243 -34.38 -15.87 0.13
C ASN A 243 -33.35 -16.58 -0.76
N PHE A 244 -32.26 -15.88 -1.10
CA PHE A 244 -31.19 -16.40 -1.93
C PHE A 244 -30.38 -17.52 -1.26
N GLU A 245 -30.33 -17.52 0.07
CA GLU A 245 -29.36 -18.25 0.87
C GLU A 245 -29.48 -19.75 0.67
N SER A 246 -30.70 -20.29 0.55
CA SER A 246 -30.88 -21.73 0.32
C SER A 246 -30.30 -22.18 -1.01
N ALA A 247 -30.56 -21.45 -2.10
CA ALA A 247 -30.06 -21.80 -3.42
C ALA A 247 -28.53 -21.65 -3.50
N GLU A 248 -27.99 -20.57 -2.91
CA GLU A 248 -26.55 -20.34 -2.86
C GLU A 248 -25.82 -21.35 -1.96
N MET A 249 -26.45 -21.79 -0.86
CA MET A 249 -25.88 -22.79 0.03
C MET A 249 -25.73 -24.15 -0.68
N GLU A 250 -26.70 -24.54 -1.50
CA GLU A 250 -26.59 -25.77 -2.30
C GLU A 250 -25.43 -25.69 -3.30
N LYS A 251 -25.20 -24.53 -3.93
CA LYS A 251 -24.01 -24.33 -4.78
C LYS A 251 -22.72 -24.59 -3.99
N ILE A 252 -22.58 -24.00 -2.79
CA ILE A 252 -21.39 -24.19 -1.95
C ILE A 252 -21.21 -25.67 -1.57
N LYS A 253 -22.28 -26.38 -1.18
CA LYS A 253 -22.23 -27.80 -0.82
C LYS A 253 -21.79 -28.71 -1.96
N THR A 254 -21.98 -28.29 -3.21
CA THR A 254 -21.56 -29.04 -4.41
C THR A 254 -20.14 -28.75 -4.88
N VAL A 255 -19.42 -27.81 -4.24
CA VAL A 255 -18.02 -27.51 -4.57
C VAL A 255 -17.18 -28.78 -4.38
N LYS A 256 -16.50 -29.20 -5.45
CA LYS A 256 -15.55 -30.30 -5.39
C LYS A 256 -14.21 -29.78 -4.87
N HIS A 257 -13.80 -30.28 -3.71
CA HIS A 257 -12.48 -30.02 -3.16
C HIS A 257 -11.43 -30.85 -3.90
N THR A 258 -10.66 -30.16 -4.76
CA THR A 258 -9.47 -30.66 -5.43
C THR A 258 -8.25 -29.90 -4.92
N PHE A 259 -7.05 -30.37 -5.29
CA PHE A 259 -5.83 -29.62 -4.96
C PHE A 259 -5.90 -28.17 -5.44
N ASP A 260 -6.40 -27.91 -6.65
CA ASP A 260 -6.43 -26.56 -7.21
C ASP A 260 -7.45 -25.63 -6.54
N THR A 261 -8.64 -26.13 -6.19
CA THR A 261 -9.64 -25.31 -5.48
C THR A 261 -9.17 -24.95 -4.08
N ASP A 262 -8.58 -25.91 -3.37
CA ASP A 262 -8.15 -25.73 -1.99
C ASP A 262 -6.89 -24.87 -1.92
N LYS A 263 -5.91 -25.12 -2.81
CA LYS A 263 -4.75 -24.25 -3.02
C LYS A 263 -5.19 -22.81 -3.24
N THR A 264 -6.15 -22.57 -4.13
CA THR A 264 -6.63 -21.22 -4.45
C THR A 264 -7.26 -20.57 -3.22
N ALA A 265 -8.08 -21.32 -2.49
CA ALA A 265 -8.67 -20.85 -1.23
C ALA A 265 -7.61 -20.46 -0.19
N PHE A 266 -6.58 -21.29 0.00
CA PHE A 266 -5.49 -21.02 0.94
C PHE A 266 -4.54 -19.91 0.48
N TYR A 267 -4.26 -19.81 -0.82
CA TYR A 267 -3.40 -18.76 -1.38
C TYR A 267 -3.95 -17.36 -1.10
N TRP A 268 -5.26 -17.17 -1.27
CA TRP A 268 -5.94 -15.89 -1.02
C TRP A 268 -6.46 -15.73 0.42
N ALA A 269 -6.23 -16.69 1.33
CA ALA A 269 -6.66 -16.59 2.73
C ALA A 269 -5.88 -15.57 3.60
N PRO A 270 -4.56 -15.37 3.39
CA PRO A 270 -3.78 -14.35 4.08
C PRO A 270 -4.13 -12.91 3.64
N SER A 271 -3.19 -11.99 3.80
CA SER A 271 -3.36 -10.58 3.40
C SER A 271 -3.34 -10.43 1.87
N MET A 272 -4.50 -10.03 1.30
CA MET A 272 -4.61 -9.58 -0.09
C MET A 272 -3.61 -8.45 -0.39
N SER A 273 -3.37 -7.55 0.56
CA SER A 273 -2.43 -6.43 0.41
C SER A 273 -0.99 -6.92 0.21
N ARG A 274 -0.57 -7.97 0.95
CA ARG A 274 0.76 -8.59 0.76
C ARG A 274 0.87 -9.27 -0.60
N ILE A 275 -0.13 -10.06 -0.98
CA ILE A 275 -0.15 -10.77 -2.27
C ILE A 275 -0.05 -9.77 -3.43
N MET A 276 -0.86 -8.71 -3.39
CA MET A 276 -0.84 -7.68 -4.42
C MET A 276 0.47 -6.88 -4.41
N PHE A 277 1.06 -6.60 -3.25
CA PHE A 277 2.39 -6.00 -3.16
C PHE A 277 3.45 -6.85 -3.86
N GLU A 278 3.48 -8.16 -3.63
CA GLU A 278 4.45 -9.05 -4.28
C GLU A 278 4.25 -9.10 -5.80
N ILE A 279 3.01 -9.13 -6.28
CA ILE A 279 2.67 -9.13 -7.70
C ILE A 279 3.09 -7.80 -8.36
N VAL A 280 2.73 -6.68 -7.74
CA VAL A 280 3.01 -5.33 -8.28
C VAL A 280 4.50 -5.01 -8.21
N SER A 281 5.20 -5.42 -7.16
CA SER A 281 6.66 -5.27 -7.08
C SER A 281 7.36 -6.01 -8.21
N LYS A 282 6.94 -7.25 -8.50
CA LYS A 282 7.46 -8.00 -9.66
C LYS A 282 7.22 -7.25 -10.97
N LYS A 283 6.03 -6.65 -11.14
CA LYS A 283 5.72 -5.83 -12.33
C LYS A 283 6.60 -4.59 -12.45
N ILE A 284 6.89 -3.91 -11.35
CA ILE A 284 7.84 -2.79 -11.32
C ILE A 284 9.22 -3.23 -11.87
N PHE A 285 9.75 -4.38 -11.42
CA PHE A 285 11.03 -4.92 -11.92
C PHE A 285 10.95 -5.43 -13.38
N GLU A 286 9.86 -6.09 -13.77
CA GLU A 286 9.65 -6.58 -15.14
C GLU A 286 9.61 -5.43 -16.16
N TYR A 287 9.03 -4.28 -15.76
CA TYR A 287 8.92 -3.07 -16.58
C TYR A 287 10.11 -2.12 -16.45
N LYS A 288 11.14 -2.47 -15.66
CA LYS A 288 12.32 -1.62 -15.40
C LYS A 288 11.96 -0.26 -14.81
N LEU A 289 10.92 -0.24 -13.97
CA LEU A 289 10.48 0.95 -13.22
C LEU A 289 11.10 1.01 -11.83
N ASP A 290 11.90 0.01 -11.45
CA ASP A 290 12.60 -0.05 -10.18
C ASP A 290 13.69 1.05 -10.03
N GLU A 291 14.16 1.58 -11.15
CA GLU A 291 15.08 2.74 -11.23
C GLU A 291 14.36 4.09 -11.40
N ASP A 292 13.02 4.10 -11.44
CA ASP A 292 12.20 5.33 -11.42
C ASP A 292 11.44 5.45 -10.09
N PRO A 293 12.03 6.08 -9.06
CA PRO A 293 11.39 6.20 -7.75
C PRO A 293 10.06 6.95 -7.77
N VAL A 294 9.84 7.86 -8.72
CA VAL A 294 8.59 8.62 -8.82
C VAL A 294 7.47 7.71 -9.35
N GLU A 295 7.75 6.93 -10.39
CA GLU A 295 6.75 5.99 -10.91
C GLU A 295 6.49 4.83 -9.96
N ALA A 296 7.53 4.25 -9.35
CA ALA A 296 7.36 3.16 -8.39
C ALA A 296 6.54 3.60 -7.16
N ALA A 297 6.79 4.80 -6.61
CA ALA A 297 6.01 5.34 -5.51
C ALA A 297 4.54 5.59 -5.90
N ARG A 298 4.30 6.08 -7.12
CA ARG A 298 2.95 6.24 -7.67
C ARG A 298 2.21 4.91 -7.78
N ILE A 299 2.86 3.88 -8.30
CA ILE A 299 2.26 2.55 -8.45
C ILE A 299 1.87 1.98 -7.07
N TYR A 300 2.73 2.06 -6.06
CA TYR A 300 2.38 1.60 -4.71
C TYR A 300 1.25 2.42 -4.07
N ALA A 301 1.27 3.75 -4.23
CA ALA A 301 0.19 4.60 -3.74
C ALA A 301 -1.16 4.19 -4.36
N LEU A 302 -1.21 4.07 -5.68
CA LEU A 302 -2.42 3.70 -6.40
C LEU A 302 -2.90 2.29 -6.08
N LEU A 303 -1.99 1.34 -5.85
CA LEU A 303 -2.36 0.02 -5.35
C LEU A 303 -3.12 0.14 -4.02
N TYR A 304 -2.55 0.81 -3.02
CA TYR A 304 -3.20 0.84 -1.70
C TYR A 304 -4.41 1.77 -1.64
N ILE A 305 -4.48 2.82 -2.46
CA ILE A 305 -5.72 3.58 -2.67
C ILE A 305 -6.81 2.65 -3.20
N SER A 306 -6.50 1.83 -4.22
CA SER A 306 -7.48 0.91 -4.82
C SER A 306 -8.01 -0.12 -3.85
N LEU A 307 -7.15 -0.64 -2.97
CA LEU A 307 -7.54 -1.60 -1.95
C LEU A 307 -8.33 -0.92 -0.82
N TYR A 308 -7.92 0.28 -0.39
CA TYR A 308 -8.56 1.02 0.71
C TYR A 308 -9.94 1.55 0.36
N ASP A 309 -10.09 2.30 -0.73
CA ASP A 309 -11.38 2.88 -1.11
C ASP A 309 -12.41 1.77 -1.40
N ALA A 310 -11.97 0.66 -2.00
CA ALA A 310 -12.80 -0.54 -2.21
C ALA A 310 -13.20 -1.20 -0.89
N GLN A 311 -12.32 -1.21 0.10
CA GLN A 311 -12.62 -1.73 1.42
C GLN A 311 -13.67 -0.87 2.13
N VAL A 312 -13.53 0.45 2.11
CA VAL A 312 -14.53 1.37 2.66
C VAL A 312 -15.90 1.16 2.01
N ALA A 313 -15.95 1.05 0.68
CA ALA A 313 -17.19 0.79 -0.05
C ALA A 313 -17.82 -0.58 0.28
N ALA A 314 -17.01 -1.63 0.40
CA ALA A 314 -17.50 -2.95 0.79
C ALA A 314 -18.01 -2.96 2.24
N TRP A 315 -17.34 -2.26 3.16
CA TRP A 315 -17.75 -2.17 4.56
C TRP A 315 -19.03 -1.36 4.75
N ASP A 316 -19.21 -0.29 3.97
CA ASP A 316 -20.47 0.44 3.91
C ASP A 316 -21.64 -0.49 3.58
N ALA A 317 -21.52 -1.29 2.52
CA ALA A 317 -22.56 -2.23 2.13
C ALA A 317 -22.75 -3.36 3.18
N LYS A 318 -21.65 -3.92 3.71
CA LYS A 318 -21.68 -4.97 4.75
C LYS A 318 -22.48 -4.55 5.98
N TYR A 319 -22.24 -3.36 6.49
CA TYR A 319 -22.89 -2.84 7.69
C TYR A 319 -24.22 -2.12 7.41
N THR A 320 -24.55 -1.89 6.14
CA THR A 320 -25.92 -1.53 5.72
C THR A 320 -26.83 -2.77 5.72
N TYR A 321 -26.37 -3.88 5.13
CA TYR A 321 -27.23 -5.05 4.87
C TYR A 321 -27.13 -6.16 5.91
N TRP A 322 -26.02 -6.25 6.63
CA TRP A 322 -25.76 -7.30 7.63
C TRP A 322 -25.94 -8.71 7.06
N GLY A 323 -25.58 -8.97 5.80
CA GLY A 323 -25.82 -10.27 5.16
C GLY A 323 -25.18 -11.43 5.93
N THR A 324 -25.91 -12.55 6.09
CA THR A 324 -25.41 -13.75 6.77
C THR A 324 -24.21 -14.40 6.06
N ARG A 325 -23.54 -15.31 6.75
CA ARG A 325 -22.45 -16.14 6.23
C ARG A 325 -22.95 -17.56 6.00
N PRO A 326 -22.35 -18.35 5.07
CA PRO A 326 -22.73 -19.75 4.86
C PRO A 326 -22.78 -20.58 6.16
N GLN A 327 -21.74 -20.48 7.00
CA GLN A 327 -21.68 -21.18 8.29
C GLN A 327 -22.71 -20.71 9.32
N LEU A 328 -23.18 -19.45 9.24
CA LEU A 328 -24.21 -18.94 10.14
C LEU A 328 -25.62 -19.31 9.66
N TYR A 329 -25.80 -19.44 8.34
CA TYR A 329 -27.02 -19.91 7.72
C TYR A 329 -27.22 -21.43 7.93
N ASP A 330 -26.18 -22.23 7.69
CA ASP A 330 -26.14 -23.67 7.96
C ASP A 330 -25.00 -24.00 8.95
N PRO A 331 -25.28 -24.10 10.26
CA PRO A 331 -24.27 -24.39 11.27
C PRO A 331 -23.57 -25.75 11.15
N SER A 332 -24.17 -26.69 10.40
CA SER A 332 -23.56 -27.99 10.13
C SER A 332 -22.41 -27.88 9.13
N PHE A 333 -22.44 -26.88 8.25
CA PHE A 333 -21.42 -26.64 7.24
C PHE A 333 -20.09 -26.20 7.87
N LYS A 334 -18.99 -26.77 7.38
CA LYS A 334 -17.62 -26.47 7.83
C LYS A 334 -16.84 -25.83 6.68
N PRO A 335 -16.53 -24.52 6.73
CA PRO A 335 -15.72 -23.87 5.72
C PRO A 335 -14.26 -24.34 5.79
N LEU A 336 -13.55 -24.26 4.67
CA LEU A 336 -12.15 -24.68 4.56
C LEU A 336 -11.20 -23.76 5.34
N ILE A 337 -11.55 -22.47 5.43
CA ILE A 337 -10.82 -21.48 6.22
C ILE A 337 -11.74 -20.85 7.27
N ARG A 338 -11.14 -20.24 8.28
CA ARG A 338 -11.88 -19.54 9.33
C ARG A 338 -12.74 -18.42 8.74
N THR A 339 -14.04 -18.45 9.03
CA THR A 339 -14.98 -17.38 8.67
C THR A 339 -14.58 -16.07 9.37
N PRO A 340 -14.30 -14.98 8.62
CA PRO A 340 -13.98 -13.68 9.21
C PRO A 340 -15.15 -13.05 9.97
N ASN A 341 -14.84 -12.27 11.00
CA ASN A 341 -15.81 -11.77 11.98
C ASN A 341 -16.52 -10.45 11.54
N PHE A 342 -17.15 -10.49 10.38
CA PHE A 342 -17.93 -9.38 9.80
C PHE A 342 -18.97 -9.91 8.78
N PRO A 343 -20.02 -9.12 8.45
CA PRO A 343 -21.09 -9.54 7.52
C PRO A 343 -20.60 -10.05 6.16
N GLY A 344 -21.38 -10.94 5.54
CA GLY A 344 -21.06 -11.63 4.28
C GLY A 344 -21.13 -10.71 3.06
N TYR A 345 -22.24 -10.00 2.88
CA TYR A 345 -22.53 -9.31 1.62
C TYR A 345 -22.06 -7.84 1.58
N PRO A 346 -21.33 -7.39 0.54
CA PRO A 346 -20.67 -8.16 -0.52
C PRO A 346 -19.29 -8.66 -0.07
N SER A 347 -18.63 -9.50 -0.88
CA SER A 347 -17.28 -10.02 -0.61
C SER A 347 -16.23 -8.91 -0.69
N GLY A 348 -15.51 -8.68 0.41
CA GLY A 348 -14.46 -7.66 0.48
C GLY A 348 -13.23 -7.99 -0.37
N HIS A 349 -12.88 -9.29 -0.48
CA HIS A 349 -11.78 -9.74 -1.34
C HIS A 349 -12.12 -9.55 -2.82
N ALA A 350 -13.34 -9.90 -3.23
CA ALA A 350 -13.80 -9.68 -4.61
C ALA A 350 -13.81 -8.18 -4.95
N THR A 351 -14.28 -7.34 -4.03
CA THR A 351 -14.32 -5.88 -4.22
C THR A 351 -12.92 -5.28 -4.34
N GLY A 352 -12.02 -5.59 -3.42
CA GLY A 352 -10.64 -5.09 -3.47
C GLY A 352 -9.85 -5.63 -4.66
N GLY A 353 -10.00 -6.92 -4.99
CA GLY A 353 -9.34 -7.55 -6.14
C GLY A 353 -9.77 -6.94 -7.47
N ALA A 354 -11.07 -6.67 -7.66
CA ALA A 354 -11.56 -6.02 -8.87
C ALA A 354 -11.11 -4.56 -8.98
N SER A 355 -11.14 -3.79 -7.89
CA SER A 355 -10.65 -2.40 -7.86
C SER A 355 -9.17 -2.34 -8.22
N ALA A 356 -8.35 -3.16 -7.57
CA ALA A 356 -6.92 -3.25 -7.85
C ALA A 356 -6.65 -3.73 -9.28
N SER A 357 -7.46 -4.64 -9.82
CA SER A 357 -7.32 -5.09 -11.21
C SER A 357 -7.56 -3.98 -12.23
N VAL A 358 -8.55 -3.10 -11.99
CA VAL A 358 -8.80 -1.97 -12.90
C VAL A 358 -7.61 -1.00 -12.87
N VAL A 359 -7.16 -0.61 -11.67
CA VAL A 359 -6.08 0.36 -11.52
C VAL A 359 -4.73 -0.20 -12.01
N MET A 360 -4.40 -1.44 -11.68
CA MET A 360 -3.17 -2.08 -12.17
C MET A 360 -3.23 -2.36 -13.67
N GLY A 361 -4.41 -2.69 -14.23
CA GLY A 361 -4.60 -2.82 -15.67
C GLY A 361 -4.48 -1.50 -16.43
N TYR A 362 -4.73 -0.36 -15.76
CA TYR A 362 -4.43 0.98 -16.30
C TYR A 362 -2.92 1.28 -16.29
N LEU A 363 -2.22 0.96 -15.19
CA LEU A 363 -0.78 1.22 -15.05
C LEU A 363 0.09 0.25 -15.88
N PHE A 364 -0.38 -0.98 -16.09
CA PHE A 364 0.29 -2.01 -16.88
C PHE A 364 -0.65 -2.54 -17.98
N PRO A 365 -0.93 -1.76 -19.06
CA PRO A 365 -1.93 -2.12 -20.07
C PRO A 365 -1.71 -3.47 -20.74
N ALA A 366 -0.45 -3.89 -20.93
CA ALA A 366 -0.13 -5.19 -21.53
C ALA A 366 -0.52 -6.38 -20.63
N ASP A 367 -0.62 -6.16 -19.31
CA ASP A 367 -0.99 -7.17 -18.32
C ASP A 367 -2.45 -7.05 -17.83
N LYS A 368 -3.27 -6.22 -18.48
CA LYS A 368 -4.68 -6.02 -18.08
C LYS A 368 -5.44 -7.34 -17.91
N ASN A 369 -5.34 -8.25 -18.88
CA ASN A 369 -6.01 -9.56 -18.82
C ASN A 369 -5.49 -10.44 -17.67
N TYR A 370 -4.22 -10.30 -17.31
CA TYR A 370 -3.63 -11.01 -16.17
C TYR A 370 -4.24 -10.53 -14.85
N PHE A 371 -4.36 -9.21 -14.66
CA PHE A 371 -5.01 -8.66 -13.47
C PHE A 371 -6.51 -9.00 -13.40
N GLU A 372 -7.22 -8.98 -14.53
CA GLU A 372 -8.63 -9.39 -14.58
C GLU A 372 -8.82 -10.87 -14.18
N ALA A 373 -7.89 -11.74 -14.58
CA ALA A 373 -7.89 -13.14 -14.19
C ALA A 373 -7.61 -13.30 -12.69
N LEU A 374 -6.63 -12.56 -12.14
CA LEU A 374 -6.33 -12.55 -10.70
C LEU A 374 -7.54 -12.10 -9.86
N ALA A 375 -8.27 -11.06 -10.28
CA ALA A 375 -9.46 -10.60 -9.56
C ALA A 375 -10.54 -11.68 -9.50
N LYS A 376 -10.77 -12.39 -10.62
CA LYS A 376 -11.73 -13.51 -10.68
C LYS A 376 -11.28 -14.68 -9.80
N GLU A 377 -10.00 -15.02 -9.82
CA GLU A 377 -9.44 -16.07 -8.97
C GLU A 377 -9.57 -15.70 -7.48
N CYS A 378 -9.25 -14.46 -7.11
CA CYS A 378 -9.40 -13.92 -5.76
C CYS A 378 -10.86 -14.03 -5.28
N ALA A 379 -11.83 -13.64 -6.11
CA ALA A 379 -13.26 -13.78 -5.78
C ALA A 379 -13.64 -15.26 -5.60
N MET A 380 -13.32 -16.12 -6.57
CA MET A 380 -13.65 -17.55 -6.53
C MET A 380 -13.01 -18.28 -5.36
N SER A 381 -11.83 -17.86 -4.91
CA SER A 381 -11.18 -18.43 -3.73
C SER A 381 -12.07 -18.38 -2.48
N ARG A 382 -13.00 -17.42 -2.39
CA ARG A 382 -13.90 -17.25 -1.23
C ARG A 382 -15.10 -18.16 -1.28
N PHE A 383 -15.54 -18.46 -2.50
CA PHE A 383 -16.54 -19.47 -2.77
C PHE A 383 -15.97 -20.88 -2.51
N TYR A 384 -14.77 -21.19 -3.03
CA TYR A 384 -14.08 -22.46 -2.76
C TYR A 384 -13.81 -22.68 -1.27
N ALA A 385 -13.54 -21.61 -0.53
CA ALA A 385 -13.35 -21.65 0.91
C ALA A 385 -14.67 -21.85 1.71
N GLY A 386 -15.84 -21.68 1.08
CA GLY A 386 -17.13 -21.77 1.74
C GLY A 386 -17.46 -20.61 2.69
N ILE A 387 -16.81 -19.45 2.56
CA ILE A 387 -17.01 -18.31 3.47
C ILE A 387 -17.86 -17.17 2.89
N HIS A 388 -18.17 -17.23 1.60
CA HIS A 388 -19.01 -16.29 0.87
C HIS A 388 -19.93 -17.04 -0.09
N PHE A 389 -21.15 -16.55 -0.25
CA PHE A 389 -22.04 -17.00 -1.33
C PHE A 389 -21.52 -16.51 -2.69
N ASP A 390 -21.96 -17.13 -3.78
CA ASP A 390 -21.53 -16.74 -5.14
C ASP A 390 -22.03 -15.33 -5.49
N ILE A 391 -23.24 -14.97 -5.03
CA ILE A 391 -23.77 -13.59 -5.11
C ILE A 391 -22.89 -12.56 -4.37
N ASP A 392 -22.29 -12.90 -3.23
CA ASP A 392 -21.40 -11.98 -2.51
C ASP A 392 -20.19 -11.61 -3.37
N ASN A 393 -19.67 -12.60 -4.11
CA ASN A 393 -18.48 -12.46 -4.96
C ASN A 393 -18.77 -11.71 -6.25
N SER A 394 -19.83 -12.10 -6.97
CA SER A 394 -20.24 -11.41 -8.21
C SER A 394 -20.56 -9.93 -7.95
N THR A 395 -21.34 -9.64 -6.91
CA THR A 395 -21.62 -8.25 -6.50
C THR A 395 -20.35 -7.51 -6.08
N GLY A 396 -19.46 -8.19 -5.35
CA GLY A 396 -18.17 -7.62 -4.96
C GLY A 396 -17.32 -7.23 -6.16
N LEU A 397 -17.22 -8.09 -7.18
CA LEU A 397 -16.49 -7.80 -8.42
C LEU A 397 -17.07 -6.57 -9.13
N GLU A 398 -18.39 -6.45 -9.21
CA GLU A 398 -19.06 -5.29 -9.83
C GLU A 398 -18.81 -3.99 -9.06
N LEU A 399 -18.93 -4.03 -7.72
CA LEU A 399 -18.64 -2.90 -6.85
C LEU A 399 -17.18 -2.46 -7.00
N GLY A 400 -16.26 -3.42 -6.95
CA GLY A 400 -14.82 -3.16 -7.07
C GLY A 400 -14.46 -2.54 -8.41
N LYS A 401 -15.06 -3.01 -9.51
CA LYS A 401 -14.87 -2.41 -10.83
C LYS A 401 -15.30 -0.93 -10.85
N LYS A 402 -16.46 -0.58 -10.28
CA LYS A 402 -16.92 0.81 -10.21
C LYS A 402 -15.98 1.71 -9.40
N VAL A 403 -15.47 1.20 -8.28
CA VAL A 403 -14.48 1.91 -7.46
C VAL A 403 -13.17 2.11 -8.24
N GLY A 404 -12.67 1.07 -8.89
CA GLY A 404 -11.46 1.16 -9.72
C GLY A 404 -11.61 2.15 -10.88
N ASP A 405 -12.75 2.12 -11.58
CA ASP A 405 -13.06 3.05 -12.68
C ASP A 405 -13.07 4.51 -12.17
N GLU A 406 -13.61 4.76 -10.96
CA GLU A 406 -13.60 6.08 -10.34
C GLU A 406 -12.20 6.55 -9.95
N ILE A 407 -11.35 5.66 -9.44
CA ILE A 407 -9.96 5.97 -9.14
C ILE A 407 -9.22 6.40 -10.42
N VAL A 408 -9.36 5.63 -11.50
CA VAL A 408 -8.77 5.96 -12.81
C VAL A 408 -9.25 7.33 -13.30
N ARG A 409 -10.54 7.62 -13.17
CA ARG A 409 -11.11 8.94 -13.52
C ARG A 409 -10.48 10.07 -12.70
N ILE A 410 -10.31 9.88 -11.39
CA ILE A 410 -9.76 10.89 -10.48
C ILE A 410 -8.27 11.16 -10.75
N ILE A 411 -7.48 10.13 -11.06
CA ILE A 411 -6.05 10.31 -11.36
C ILE A 411 -5.85 11.02 -12.70
N GLU A 412 -6.67 10.75 -13.71
CA GLU A 412 -6.62 11.43 -15.01
C GLU A 412 -6.99 12.92 -14.88
N ILE A 413 -8.09 13.23 -14.19
CA ILE A 413 -8.58 14.62 -14.04
C ILE A 413 -7.59 15.47 -13.23
N ASN A 414 -6.98 14.88 -12.19
CA ASN A 414 -6.11 15.63 -11.30
C ASN A 414 -4.62 15.48 -11.62
N ASN A 415 -4.26 14.79 -12.71
CA ASN A 415 -2.87 14.50 -13.08
C ASN A 415 -2.06 13.89 -11.92
N ARG A 416 -2.58 12.82 -11.30
CA ARG A 416 -2.00 12.13 -10.13
C ARG A 416 -1.31 10.81 -10.48
#